data_AF-W1W722-F1
#
_entry.id   AF-W1W722-F1
#
_cell.length_a   1.000
_cell.length_b   1.000
_cell.length_c   1.000
_cell.angle_alpha   90.00
_cell.angle_beta   90.00
_cell.angle_gamma   90.00
#
_symmetry.space_group_name_H-M   'P 1'
#
loop_
_entity.id
_entity.type
_entity.pdbx_description
1 polymer ?
#
loop_
_entity_poly.entity_id
_entity_poly.type
_entity_poly.pdbx_seq_one_letter_code
_entity_poly.pdbx_strand_id
1 'polypeptide(L)'
;HVALDNAREKARGAKAIGTTGRGIGPAYEDKVARRGLRVGDLFDKETFAEKLKEVMEYHNFQLVNYYKAEAVDYQKVLDDTMAVADILTSMVVDVSDLLDQARQRGDFVMFEGAQGTLLDIDHGTYPYVTSSNTTAGGVATGSGLGPRYVAYVLGILKAYSTRVGAGPFPTELFDETGEFLCKQGNEFGATTGRRRRTGWLDTVAVRRAVQLNSLSGFCLTKLDVLDGLREVKLCVAYRMPDGREVTTTPLAADDWKGVEPIYETMPGWSESTFGVKDRSGLPQAALNYIKRIEELTGVPIDIISTGPDRTETMILRDPFDA
;
A
#
# COMPACT_ATOMS: atom_id res chain seq x y z
N HIS A 1 21.47 4.48 2.63
CA HIS A 1 20.19 5.06 2.15
C HIS A 1 19.33 5.75 3.20
N VAL A 2 19.15 5.21 4.42
CA VAL A 2 18.33 5.85 5.49
C VAL A 2 18.71 7.32 5.73
N ALA A 3 20.00 7.64 5.80
CA ALA A 3 20.48 9.01 5.98
C ALA A 3 20.00 9.97 4.87
N LEU A 4 20.00 9.54 3.61
CA LEU A 4 19.53 10.33 2.48
C LEU A 4 18.02 10.56 2.53
N ASP A 5 17.24 9.53 2.89
CA ASP A 5 15.78 9.64 3.02
C ASP A 5 15.42 10.71 4.04
N ASN A 6 16.02 10.64 5.23
CA ASN A 6 15.83 11.63 6.28
C ASN A 6 16.30 13.03 5.88
N ALA A 7 17.45 13.14 5.21
CA ALA A 7 17.98 14.43 4.73
C ALA A 7 17.07 15.08 3.69
N ARG A 8 16.57 14.30 2.72
CA ARG A 8 15.64 14.77 1.68
C ARG A 8 14.30 15.18 2.28
N GLU A 9 13.75 14.40 3.21
CA GLU A 9 12.50 14.78 3.89
C GLU A 9 12.64 16.07 4.69
N LYS A 10 13.74 16.23 5.44
CA LYS A 10 14.03 17.48 6.15
C LYS A 10 14.16 18.66 5.18
N ALA A 11 14.85 18.48 4.06
CA ALA A 11 15.03 19.52 3.04
C ALA A 11 13.72 19.91 2.33
N ARG A 12 12.75 18.99 2.21
CA ARG A 12 11.41 19.28 1.66
C ARG A 12 10.55 20.15 2.59
N GLY A 13 10.89 20.24 3.88
CA GLY A 13 10.22 21.09 4.84
C GLY A 13 8.70 20.82 4.90
N ALA A 14 7.89 21.85 4.70
CA ALA A 14 6.43 21.74 4.72
C ALA A 14 5.85 20.85 3.60
N LYS A 15 6.65 20.53 2.57
CA LYS A 15 6.28 19.64 1.45
C LYS A 15 6.87 18.23 1.60
N ALA A 16 7.28 17.86 2.82
CA ALA A 16 7.73 16.50 3.10
C ALA A 16 6.64 15.47 2.72
N ILE A 17 7.07 14.33 2.18
CA ILE A 17 6.15 13.29 1.72
C ILE A 17 5.53 12.57 2.93
N GLY A 18 6.28 12.46 4.01
CA GLY A 18 5.96 11.63 5.16
C GLY A 18 6.48 10.20 4.98
N THR A 19 7.70 10.04 4.45
CA THR A 19 8.30 8.71 4.22
C THR A 19 8.43 7.91 5.52
N THR A 20 8.65 6.60 5.38
CA THR A 20 8.87 5.71 6.53
C THR A 20 10.25 5.91 7.18
N GLY A 21 11.15 6.69 6.57
CA GLY A 21 12.52 6.89 7.03
C GLY A 21 13.38 5.62 6.93
N ARG A 22 13.01 4.68 6.06
CA ARG A 22 13.68 3.37 5.90
C ARG A 22 14.63 3.32 4.70
N GLY A 23 14.79 4.42 3.96
CA GLY A 23 15.70 4.46 2.81
C GLY A 23 15.14 3.83 1.53
N ILE A 24 13.82 3.60 1.45
CA ILE A 24 13.17 2.94 0.31
C ILE A 24 13.39 3.73 -0.98
N GLY A 25 13.06 5.03 -0.98
CA GLY A 25 13.24 5.89 -2.15
C GLY A 25 14.68 5.93 -2.65
N PRO A 26 15.66 6.29 -1.81
CA PRO A 26 17.06 6.29 -2.23
C PRO A 26 17.60 4.94 -2.72
N ALA A 27 17.12 3.81 -2.19
CA ALA A 27 17.50 2.50 -2.70
C ALA A 27 16.95 2.24 -4.12
N TYR A 28 15.68 2.61 -4.38
CA TYR A 28 15.09 2.52 -5.72
C TYR A 28 15.76 3.47 -6.72
N GLU A 29 16.13 4.69 -6.28
CA GLU A 29 16.90 5.66 -7.08
C GLU A 29 18.22 5.03 -7.56
N ASP A 30 18.96 4.37 -6.67
CA ASP A 30 20.24 3.73 -7.03
C ASP A 30 20.08 2.55 -7.98
N LYS A 31 19.01 1.76 -7.81
CA LYS A 31 18.66 0.66 -8.74
C LYS A 31 18.48 1.19 -10.15
N VAL A 32 17.62 2.19 -10.34
CA VAL A 32 17.33 2.73 -11.69
C VAL A 32 18.52 3.53 -12.25
N ALA A 33 19.32 4.15 -11.37
CA ALA A 33 20.56 4.81 -11.76
C ALA A 33 21.70 3.84 -12.09
N ARG A 34 21.49 2.52 -11.93
CA ARG A 34 22.50 1.46 -12.20
C ARG A 34 23.78 1.63 -11.39
N ARG A 35 23.66 2.21 -10.18
CA ARG A 35 24.78 2.34 -9.22
C ARG A 35 24.57 1.49 -7.96
N GLY A 36 23.37 0.96 -7.74
CA GLY A 36 23.05 0.23 -6.52
C GLY A 36 23.71 -1.14 -6.41
N LEU A 37 23.81 -1.61 -5.18
CA LEU A 37 24.22 -2.97 -4.82
C LEU A 37 22.99 -3.90 -4.77
N ARG A 38 23.18 -5.17 -5.08
CA ARG A 38 22.17 -6.25 -4.97
C ARG A 38 22.72 -7.40 -4.14
N VAL A 39 21.85 -8.30 -3.68
CA VAL A 39 22.26 -9.52 -2.94
C VAL A 39 23.29 -10.33 -3.74
N GLY A 40 23.17 -10.38 -5.06
CA GLY A 40 24.14 -11.06 -5.92
C GLY A 40 25.57 -10.49 -5.86
N ASP A 41 25.75 -9.22 -5.47
CA ASP A 41 27.08 -8.65 -5.30
C ASP A 41 27.80 -9.22 -4.07
N LEU A 42 27.08 -9.79 -3.10
CA LEU A 42 27.65 -10.36 -1.87
C LEU A 42 28.39 -11.70 -2.08
N PHE A 43 28.23 -12.34 -3.24
CA PHE A 43 28.96 -13.57 -3.55
C PHE A 43 30.47 -13.34 -3.73
N ASP A 44 30.87 -12.12 -4.09
CA ASP A 44 32.26 -11.70 -4.17
C ASP A 44 32.51 -10.57 -3.18
N LYS A 45 33.09 -10.93 -2.02
CA LYS A 45 33.32 -10.01 -0.90
C LYS A 45 34.30 -8.89 -1.25
N GLU A 46 35.28 -9.16 -2.11
CA GLU A 46 36.26 -8.16 -2.55
C GLU A 46 35.59 -7.15 -3.48
N THR A 47 34.93 -7.63 -4.53
CA THR A 47 34.19 -6.79 -5.47
C THR A 47 33.07 -5.99 -4.77
N PHE A 48 32.40 -6.57 -3.78
CA PHE A 48 31.40 -5.85 -2.98
C PHE A 48 31.99 -4.64 -2.26
N ALA A 49 33.16 -4.80 -1.63
CA ALA A 49 33.82 -3.71 -0.92
C ALA A 49 34.20 -2.57 -1.87
N GLU A 50 34.72 -2.89 -3.07
CA GLU A 50 35.04 -1.89 -4.11
C GLU A 50 33.79 -1.11 -4.54
N LYS A 51 32.72 -1.82 -4.93
CA LYS A 51 31.46 -1.18 -5.34
C LYS A 51 30.84 -0.34 -4.22
N LEU A 52 30.86 -0.85 -2.99
CA LEU A 52 30.34 -0.13 -1.82
C LEU A 52 31.08 1.19 -1.64
N LYS A 53 32.40 1.19 -1.80
CA LYS A 53 33.23 2.39 -1.63
C LYS A 53 32.84 3.49 -2.62
N GLU A 54 32.67 3.15 -3.90
CA GLU A 54 32.25 4.10 -4.93
C GLU A 54 30.86 4.69 -4.65
N VAL A 55 29.90 3.83 -4.29
CA VAL A 55 28.52 4.25 -3.97
C VAL A 55 28.50 5.16 -2.74
N MET A 56 29.26 4.81 -1.71
CA MET A 56 29.33 5.61 -0.49
C MET A 56 30.07 6.93 -0.68
N GLU A 57 31.12 6.99 -1.49
CA GLU A 57 31.79 8.25 -1.84
C GLU A 57 30.79 9.23 -2.47
N TYR A 58 30.03 8.77 -3.46
CA TYR A 58 28.99 9.57 -4.12
C TYR A 58 27.90 10.07 -3.15
N HIS A 59 27.42 9.21 -2.26
CA HIS A 59 26.36 9.57 -1.32
C HIS A 59 26.85 10.42 -0.16
N ASN A 60 28.04 10.16 0.37
CA ASN A 60 28.65 10.97 1.43
C ASN A 60 28.99 12.37 0.94
N PHE A 61 29.44 12.51 -0.31
CA PHE A 61 29.62 13.82 -0.92
C PHE A 61 28.30 14.63 -0.90
N GLN A 62 27.18 14.02 -1.29
CA GLN A 62 25.87 14.68 -1.24
C GLN A 62 25.44 15.00 0.19
N LEU A 63 25.56 14.05 1.12
CA LEU A 63 25.16 14.24 2.51
C LEU A 63 25.90 15.43 3.14
N VAL A 64 27.24 15.43 3.06
CA VAL A 64 28.08 16.45 3.70
C VAL A 64 27.98 17.79 2.96
N ASN A 65 28.18 17.79 1.64
CA ASN A 65 28.38 19.03 0.90
C ASN A 65 27.08 19.70 0.49
N TYR A 66 26.03 18.94 0.19
CA TYR A 66 24.73 19.48 -0.21
C TYR A 66 23.75 19.55 0.97
N TYR A 67 23.49 18.43 1.63
CA TYR A 67 22.48 18.37 2.70
C TYR A 67 22.96 18.84 4.07
N LYS A 68 24.27 19.09 4.23
CA LYS A 68 24.90 19.46 5.51
C LYS A 68 24.56 18.46 6.63
N ALA A 69 24.52 17.18 6.26
CA ALA A 69 24.31 16.04 7.15
C ALA A 69 25.63 15.29 7.39
N GLU A 70 25.65 14.46 8.42
CA GLU A 70 26.82 13.63 8.73
C GLU A 70 27.09 12.61 7.62
N ALA A 71 28.37 12.37 7.35
CA ALA A 71 28.79 11.26 6.50
C ALA A 71 28.46 9.92 7.18
N VAL A 72 28.15 8.92 6.37
CA VAL A 72 28.00 7.54 6.82
C VAL A 72 29.36 6.85 6.75
N ASP A 73 29.76 6.21 7.84
CA ASP A 73 31.03 5.49 7.91
C ASP A 73 31.03 4.25 7.00
N TYR A 74 31.99 4.22 6.06
CA TYR A 74 32.17 3.12 5.13
C TYR A 74 32.52 1.81 5.84
N GLN A 75 33.46 1.86 6.80
CA GLN A 75 33.97 0.64 7.43
C GLN A 75 32.86 -0.05 8.22
N LYS A 76 32.10 0.73 9.00
CA LYS A 76 30.91 0.23 9.69
C LYS A 76 29.91 -0.44 8.74
N VAL A 77 29.55 0.20 7.62
CA VAL A 77 28.57 -0.39 6.69
C VAL A 77 29.10 -1.68 6.06
N LEU A 78 30.39 -1.71 5.71
CA LEU A 78 31.02 -2.92 5.21
C LEU A 78 30.97 -4.03 6.24
N ASP A 79 31.41 -3.76 7.48
CA ASP A 79 31.46 -4.75 8.56
C ASP A 79 30.06 -5.28 8.93
N ASP A 80 29.09 -4.38 9.11
CA ASP A 80 27.70 -4.73 9.41
C ASP A 80 27.09 -5.61 8.31
N THR A 81 27.39 -5.32 7.04
CA THR A 81 26.88 -6.09 5.91
C THR A 81 27.59 -7.45 5.79
N MET A 82 28.91 -7.48 5.96
CA MET A 82 29.69 -8.73 5.90
C MET A 82 29.30 -9.71 7.01
N ALA A 83 28.89 -9.21 8.17
CA ALA A 83 28.41 -10.04 9.28
C ALA A 83 27.14 -10.84 8.94
N VAL A 84 26.37 -10.41 7.93
CA VAL A 84 25.13 -11.09 7.48
C VAL A 84 25.22 -11.63 6.05
N ALA A 85 26.33 -11.41 5.35
CA ALA A 85 26.47 -11.76 3.94
C ALA A 85 26.21 -13.25 3.68
N ASP A 86 26.83 -14.12 4.47
CA ASP A 86 26.71 -15.58 4.31
C ASP A 86 25.29 -16.08 4.66
N ILE A 87 24.57 -15.38 5.55
CA ILE A 87 23.16 -15.68 5.85
C ILE A 87 22.31 -15.37 4.61
N LEU A 88 22.48 -14.20 4.01
CA LEU A 88 21.69 -13.78 2.84
C LEU A 88 21.99 -14.64 1.62
N THR A 89 23.27 -14.90 1.32
CA THR A 89 23.67 -15.69 0.14
C THR A 89 23.25 -17.14 0.24
N SER A 90 23.14 -17.71 1.45
CA SER A 90 22.66 -19.08 1.65
C SER A 90 21.19 -19.30 1.30
N MET A 91 20.38 -18.24 1.24
CA MET A 91 18.95 -18.30 0.93
C MET A 91 18.63 -17.94 -0.53
N VAL A 92 19.64 -17.61 -1.34
CA VAL A 92 19.44 -17.17 -2.73
C VAL A 92 18.96 -18.34 -3.58
N VAL A 93 17.91 -18.08 -4.36
CA VAL A 93 17.39 -18.99 -5.39
C VAL A 93 17.13 -18.20 -6.68
N ASP A 94 17.15 -18.86 -7.84
CA ASP A 94 16.61 -18.28 -9.07
C ASP A 94 15.08 -18.32 -9.01
N VAL A 95 14.49 -17.20 -8.57
CA VAL A 95 13.04 -17.08 -8.35
C VAL A 95 12.25 -17.22 -9.66
N SER A 96 12.77 -16.71 -10.78
CA SER A 96 12.02 -16.74 -12.04
C SER A 96 11.88 -18.17 -12.58
N ASP A 97 12.97 -18.95 -12.52
CA ASP A 97 12.96 -20.37 -12.85
C ASP A 97 12.06 -21.17 -11.88
N LEU A 98 12.20 -20.93 -10.57
CA LEU A 98 11.36 -21.58 -9.56
C LEU A 98 9.86 -21.34 -9.80
N LEU A 99 9.46 -20.11 -10.13
CA LEU A 99 8.07 -19.74 -10.39
C LEU A 99 7.53 -20.37 -11.68
N ASP A 100 8.31 -20.43 -12.76
CA ASP A 100 7.86 -21.12 -13.97
C ASP A 100 7.73 -22.63 -13.73
N GLN A 101 8.65 -23.24 -12.99
CA GLN A 101 8.53 -24.66 -12.63
C GLN A 101 7.32 -24.93 -11.73
N ALA A 102 7.06 -24.07 -10.73
CA ALA A 102 5.89 -24.16 -9.88
C ALA A 102 4.59 -24.11 -10.71
N ARG A 103 4.53 -23.19 -11.68
CA ARG A 103 3.43 -23.11 -12.65
C ARG A 103 3.31 -24.38 -13.49
N GLN A 104 4.40 -24.98 -13.95
CA GLN A 104 4.36 -26.24 -14.72
C GLN A 104 3.83 -27.42 -13.90
N ARG A 105 4.11 -27.45 -12.59
CA ARG A 105 3.61 -28.47 -11.66
C ARG A 105 2.17 -28.23 -11.21
N GLY A 106 1.61 -27.04 -11.46
CA GLY A 106 0.30 -26.65 -10.96
C GLY A 106 0.30 -26.26 -9.48
N ASP A 107 1.46 -25.85 -8.95
CA ASP A 107 1.57 -25.40 -7.56
C ASP A 107 0.78 -24.10 -7.35
N PHE A 108 0.23 -23.93 -6.14
CA PHE A 108 -0.43 -22.70 -5.75
C PHE A 108 0.61 -21.66 -5.31
N VAL A 109 0.62 -20.50 -5.97
CA VAL A 109 1.52 -19.39 -5.67
C VAL A 109 0.69 -18.19 -5.25
N MET A 110 1.01 -17.62 -4.09
CA MET A 110 0.42 -16.39 -3.57
C MET A 110 1.44 -15.25 -3.65
N PHE A 111 1.06 -14.14 -4.28
CA PHE A 111 1.88 -12.92 -4.31
C PHE A 111 1.36 -11.93 -3.28
N GLU A 112 2.19 -11.61 -2.29
CA GLU A 112 1.85 -10.61 -1.27
C GLU A 112 2.28 -9.21 -1.75
N GLY A 113 1.29 -8.36 -2.06
CA GLY A 113 1.51 -6.99 -2.48
C GLY A 113 1.85 -6.07 -1.30
N ALA A 114 2.81 -5.16 -1.51
CA ALA A 114 3.15 -4.14 -0.54
C ALA A 114 2.77 -2.73 -1.00
N GLN A 115 2.32 -1.99 0.01
CA GLN A 115 1.51 -0.78 -0.03
C GLN A 115 0.18 -0.98 -0.79
N GLY A 116 -0.40 0.10 -1.31
CA GLY A 116 -1.70 0.08 -1.97
C GLY A 116 -1.69 0.94 -3.22
N THR A 117 -2.67 0.74 -4.09
CA THR A 117 -2.70 1.28 -5.46
C THR A 117 -2.51 2.79 -5.56
N LEU A 118 -3.11 3.59 -4.66
CA LEU A 118 -2.97 5.06 -4.72
C LEU A 118 -1.64 5.60 -4.17
N LEU A 119 -0.74 4.71 -3.75
CA LEU A 119 0.66 4.99 -3.44
C LEU A 119 1.62 4.45 -4.52
N ASP A 120 1.10 3.91 -5.62
CA ASP A 120 1.91 3.49 -6.77
C ASP A 120 2.71 4.67 -7.33
N ILE A 121 3.96 4.44 -7.73
CA ILE A 121 4.84 5.50 -8.23
C ILE A 121 4.33 6.16 -9.53
N ASP A 122 3.61 5.41 -10.37
CA ASP A 122 3.09 5.88 -11.66
C ASP A 122 1.63 6.30 -11.56
N HIS A 123 0.82 5.53 -10.82
CA HIS A 123 -0.63 5.66 -10.82
C HIS A 123 -1.22 6.21 -9.51
N GLY A 124 -0.35 6.45 -8.52
CA GLY A 124 -0.74 7.03 -7.25
C GLY A 124 -0.80 8.56 -7.27
N THR A 125 -1.02 9.12 -6.08
CA THR A 125 -1.15 10.57 -5.86
C THR A 125 0.21 11.29 -5.84
N TYR A 126 0.97 11.19 -6.93
CA TYR A 126 2.35 11.71 -7.03
C TYR A 126 2.42 13.21 -6.68
N PRO A 127 3.39 13.67 -5.86
CA PRO A 127 4.55 12.94 -5.35
C PRO A 127 4.36 12.22 -4.01
N TYR A 128 3.15 12.20 -3.46
CA TYR A 128 2.86 11.58 -2.16
C TYR A 128 2.60 10.07 -2.29
N VAL A 129 3.61 9.38 -2.82
CA VAL A 129 3.58 7.96 -3.21
C VAL A 129 4.81 7.23 -2.66
N THR A 130 4.83 5.92 -2.78
CA THR A 130 6.06 5.14 -2.62
C THR A 130 6.90 5.18 -3.90
N SER A 131 8.09 4.58 -3.88
CA SER A 131 9.02 4.59 -5.02
C SER A 131 8.98 3.32 -5.87
N SER A 132 7.91 2.53 -5.75
CA SER A 132 7.71 1.28 -6.49
C SER A 132 6.30 1.19 -7.06
N ASN A 133 6.10 0.31 -8.03
CA ASN A 133 4.76 -0.07 -8.43
C ASN A 133 4.13 -0.94 -7.34
N THR A 134 2.92 -0.56 -6.93
CA THR A 134 2.10 -1.26 -5.93
C THR A 134 0.86 -1.87 -6.56
N THR A 135 0.66 -1.62 -7.85
CA THR A 135 -0.35 -2.26 -8.69
C THR A 135 0.06 -3.69 -9.08
N ALA A 136 -0.91 -4.50 -9.51
CA ALA A 136 -0.74 -5.91 -9.84
C ALA A 136 0.32 -6.16 -10.94
N GLY A 137 0.56 -5.17 -11.83
CA GLY A 137 1.65 -5.23 -12.81
C GLY A 137 3.04 -5.40 -12.19
N GLY A 138 3.21 -4.96 -10.94
CA GLY A 138 4.42 -5.17 -10.15
C GLY A 138 4.74 -6.64 -9.85
N VAL A 139 3.76 -7.55 -9.93
CA VAL A 139 3.99 -8.99 -9.77
C VAL A 139 4.95 -9.49 -10.84
N ALA A 140 4.67 -9.19 -12.11
CA ALA A 140 5.49 -9.66 -13.22
C ALA A 140 6.90 -9.05 -13.18
N THR A 141 6.98 -7.73 -13.02
CA THR A 141 8.27 -7.01 -13.05
C THR A 141 9.12 -7.26 -11.80
N GLY A 142 8.49 -7.54 -10.65
CA GLY A 142 9.16 -7.77 -9.37
C GLY A 142 9.58 -9.22 -9.11
N SER A 143 8.87 -10.21 -9.68
CA SER A 143 9.12 -11.63 -9.45
C SER A 143 9.70 -12.38 -10.65
N GLY A 144 9.47 -11.88 -11.87
CA GLY A 144 9.80 -12.57 -13.11
C GLY A 144 8.72 -13.52 -13.63
N LEU A 145 7.58 -13.67 -12.94
CA LEU A 145 6.44 -14.42 -13.47
C LEU A 145 5.90 -13.73 -14.74
N GLY A 146 5.70 -14.50 -15.82
CA GLY A 146 5.08 -13.98 -17.03
C GLY A 146 3.68 -13.40 -16.76
N PRO A 147 3.33 -12.21 -17.30
CA PRO A 147 2.11 -11.49 -16.90
C PRO A 147 0.80 -12.22 -17.26
N ARG A 148 0.84 -13.17 -18.20
CA ARG A 148 -0.32 -13.99 -18.58
C ARG A 148 -0.72 -15.03 -17.54
N TYR A 149 0.11 -15.24 -16.51
CA TYR A 149 -0.09 -16.30 -15.51
C TYR A 149 -0.67 -15.80 -14.18
N VAL A 150 -1.02 -14.52 -14.08
CA VAL A 150 -1.80 -14.01 -12.95
C VAL A 150 -3.27 -14.36 -13.19
N ALA A 151 -3.76 -15.39 -12.48
CA ALA A 151 -5.10 -15.94 -12.68
C ALA A 151 -6.19 -15.15 -11.94
N TYR A 152 -5.90 -14.71 -10.71
CA TYR A 152 -6.85 -14.00 -9.85
C TYR A 152 -6.16 -12.85 -9.12
N VAL A 153 -6.79 -11.68 -9.09
CA VAL A 153 -6.27 -10.52 -8.33
C VAL A 153 -7.27 -10.14 -7.25
N LEU A 154 -6.92 -10.46 -6.00
CA LEU A 154 -7.71 -10.11 -4.82
C LEU A 154 -7.38 -8.70 -4.34
N GLY A 155 -8.35 -7.79 -4.39
CA GLY A 155 -8.22 -6.45 -3.82
C GLY A 155 -8.52 -6.46 -2.32
N ILE A 156 -7.59 -6.03 -1.49
CA ILE A 156 -7.86 -5.83 -0.06
C ILE A 156 -8.50 -4.46 0.12
N LEU A 157 -9.76 -4.44 0.54
CA LEU A 157 -10.58 -3.25 0.72
C LEU A 157 -10.91 -3.08 2.19
N LYS A 158 -10.48 -1.97 2.80
CA LYS A 158 -10.94 -1.62 4.15
C LYS A 158 -12.32 -0.95 4.04
N ALA A 159 -13.23 -1.21 4.98
CA ALA A 159 -14.57 -0.62 5.01
C ALA A 159 -14.59 0.92 5.18
N TYR A 160 -13.43 1.53 5.41
CA TYR A 160 -13.24 2.98 5.46
C TYR A 160 -11.82 3.30 4.99
N SER A 161 -11.56 4.57 4.70
CA SER A 161 -10.28 5.00 4.14
C SER A 161 -9.30 5.40 5.24
N THR A 162 -8.02 5.12 5.01
CA THR A 162 -6.94 5.61 5.89
C THR A 162 -5.71 6.02 5.09
N ARG A 163 -4.99 7.03 5.56
CA ARG A 163 -3.72 7.46 4.95
C ARG A 163 -2.66 7.75 6.02
N VAL A 164 -1.44 7.24 5.79
CA VAL A 164 -0.23 7.65 6.54
C VAL A 164 0.53 8.66 5.69
N GLY A 165 1.09 9.70 6.31
CA GLY A 165 1.84 10.73 5.61
C GLY A 165 0.96 11.75 4.90
N ALA A 166 1.61 12.62 4.14
CA ALA A 166 0.97 13.74 3.45
C ALA A 166 0.22 13.27 2.18
N GLY A 167 -0.34 14.24 1.46
CA GLY A 167 -1.03 14.05 0.19
C GLY A 167 -2.56 14.05 0.26
N PRO A 168 -3.24 14.11 -0.90
CA PRO A 168 -4.66 14.38 -0.97
C PRO A 168 -5.49 13.25 -0.39
N PHE A 169 -6.55 13.60 0.33
CA PHE A 169 -7.48 12.64 0.91
C PHE A 169 -8.88 13.25 0.94
N PRO A 170 -9.63 13.20 -0.19
CA PRO A 170 -10.89 13.93 -0.33
C PRO A 170 -11.94 13.53 0.72
N THR A 171 -11.95 12.28 1.15
CA THR A 171 -12.92 11.75 2.12
C THR A 171 -12.43 11.80 3.57
N GLU A 172 -11.34 12.53 3.85
CA GLU A 172 -10.81 12.69 5.20
C GLU A 172 -11.84 13.36 6.13
N LEU A 173 -11.91 12.87 7.37
CA LEU A 173 -12.82 13.36 8.39
C LEU A 173 -12.04 14.04 9.51
N PHE A 174 -12.50 15.24 9.88
CA PHE A 174 -11.94 16.08 10.94
C PHE A 174 -12.92 16.25 12.11
N ASP A 175 -13.91 15.37 12.21
CA ASP A 175 -14.99 15.39 13.19
C ASP A 175 -14.92 14.16 14.12
N GLU A 176 -15.92 14.02 15.00
CA GLU A 176 -16.03 12.93 15.96
C GLU A 176 -16.08 11.55 15.26
N THR A 177 -16.58 11.49 14.02
CA THR A 177 -16.59 10.25 13.24
C THR A 177 -15.18 9.86 12.82
N GLY A 178 -14.38 10.84 12.36
CA GLY A 178 -12.96 10.63 12.08
C GLY A 178 -12.20 10.10 13.29
N GLU A 179 -12.42 10.69 14.47
CA GLU A 179 -11.83 10.23 15.74
C GLU A 179 -12.31 8.83 16.13
N PHE A 180 -13.60 8.54 15.99
CA PHE A 180 -14.19 7.23 16.23
C PHE A 180 -13.51 6.16 15.37
N LEU A 181 -13.42 6.37 14.04
CA LEU A 181 -12.77 5.43 13.11
C LEU A 181 -11.30 5.21 13.47
N CYS A 182 -10.59 6.27 13.86
CA CYS A 182 -9.18 6.17 14.25
C CYS A 182 -9.00 5.32 15.51
N LYS A 183 -9.86 5.53 16.52
CA LYS A 183 -9.79 4.82 17.80
C LYS A 183 -10.23 3.36 17.66
N GLN A 184 -11.41 3.12 17.07
CA GLN A 184 -11.97 1.76 16.92
C GLN A 184 -11.13 0.92 15.97
N GLY A 185 -10.64 1.51 14.87
CA GLY A 185 -9.77 0.82 13.93
C GLY A 185 -8.33 0.59 14.42
N ASN A 186 -7.99 1.06 15.63
CA ASN A 186 -6.64 1.08 16.19
C ASN A 186 -5.60 1.61 15.16
N GLU A 187 -5.91 2.74 14.54
CA GLU A 187 -5.20 3.25 13.36
C GLU A 187 -3.92 4.04 13.71
N PHE A 188 -3.08 3.40 14.53
CA PHE A 188 -1.74 3.83 14.91
C PHE A 188 -0.71 2.89 14.27
N GLY A 189 0.32 3.45 13.63
CA GLY A 189 1.33 2.65 12.94
C GLY A 189 2.08 1.72 13.91
N ALA A 190 2.05 0.41 13.67
CA ALA A 190 2.67 -0.59 14.55
C ALA A 190 4.19 -0.41 14.76
N THR A 191 4.89 0.18 13.79
CA THR A 191 6.35 0.40 13.85
C THR A 191 6.73 1.84 14.16
N THR A 192 6.02 2.81 13.59
CA THR A 192 6.35 4.24 13.72
C THR A 192 5.54 4.96 14.79
N GLY A 193 4.47 4.35 15.30
CA GLY A 193 3.50 4.98 16.19
C GLY A 193 2.67 6.09 15.53
N ARG A 194 2.86 6.36 14.23
CA ARG A 194 2.20 7.49 13.56
C ARG A 194 0.70 7.24 13.44
N ARG A 195 -0.08 8.22 13.92
CA ARG A 195 -1.54 8.27 13.73
C ARG A 195 -1.86 8.35 12.24
N ARG A 196 -2.76 7.48 11.77
CA ARG A 196 -3.31 7.55 10.41
C ARG A 196 -4.44 8.58 10.37
N ARG A 197 -4.55 9.26 9.23
CA ARG A 197 -5.74 10.02 8.86
C ARG A 197 -6.85 9.04 8.51
N THR A 198 -8.09 9.35 8.85
CA THR A 198 -9.26 8.47 8.65
C THR A 198 -10.34 9.20 7.85
N GLY A 199 -11.13 8.45 7.11
CA GLY A 199 -12.15 9.01 6.23
C GLY A 199 -13.13 7.96 5.75
N TRP A 200 -14.23 8.40 5.15
CA TRP A 200 -15.21 7.47 4.56
C TRP A 200 -14.61 6.67 3.41
N LEU A 201 -15.21 5.52 3.11
CA LEU A 201 -14.79 4.71 1.97
C LEU A 201 -15.02 5.50 0.66
N ASP A 202 -14.00 5.49 -0.19
CA ASP A 202 -13.99 6.25 -1.43
C ASP A 202 -14.14 5.34 -2.66
N THR A 203 -15.36 5.24 -3.19
CA THR A 203 -15.63 4.33 -4.33
C THR A 203 -15.17 4.90 -5.67
N VAL A 204 -14.89 6.21 -5.76
CA VAL A 204 -14.24 6.81 -6.95
C VAL A 204 -12.79 6.34 -7.02
N ALA A 205 -12.08 6.40 -5.90
CA ALA A 205 -10.74 5.87 -5.74
C ALA A 205 -10.67 4.35 -5.93
N VAL A 206 -11.61 3.59 -5.36
CA VAL A 206 -11.62 2.13 -5.49
C VAL A 206 -11.88 1.68 -6.93
N ARG A 207 -12.79 2.32 -7.68
CA ARG A 207 -12.99 2.01 -9.10
C ARG A 207 -11.74 2.21 -9.95
N ARG A 208 -10.92 3.23 -9.62
CA ARG A 208 -9.61 3.38 -10.26
C ARG A 208 -8.71 2.19 -9.97
N ALA A 209 -8.68 1.71 -8.72
CA ALA A 209 -7.91 0.52 -8.36
C ALA A 209 -8.43 -0.76 -9.03
N VAL A 210 -9.75 -0.90 -9.22
CA VAL A 210 -10.35 -2.01 -9.98
C VAL A 210 -9.76 -2.05 -11.39
N GLN A 211 -9.80 -0.92 -12.10
CA GLN A 211 -9.29 -0.82 -13.48
C GLN A 211 -7.79 -1.14 -13.56
N LEU A 212 -6.97 -0.51 -12.72
CA LEU A 212 -5.51 -0.62 -12.79
C LEU A 212 -4.98 -2.02 -12.48
N ASN A 213 -5.70 -2.78 -11.65
CA ASN A 213 -5.25 -4.10 -11.20
C ASN A 213 -6.04 -5.25 -11.83
N SER A 214 -7.02 -4.96 -12.70
CA SER A 214 -7.96 -5.95 -13.23
C SER A 214 -8.54 -6.84 -12.11
N LEU A 215 -9.04 -6.21 -11.04
CA LEU A 215 -9.46 -6.94 -9.84
C LEU A 215 -10.57 -7.96 -10.16
N SER A 216 -10.38 -9.18 -9.64
CA SER A 216 -11.31 -10.30 -9.83
C SER A 216 -12.33 -10.38 -8.70
N GLY A 217 -11.92 -9.97 -7.50
CA GLY A 217 -12.78 -9.90 -6.32
C GLY A 217 -12.12 -9.11 -5.19
N PHE A 218 -12.90 -8.83 -4.15
CA PHE A 218 -12.47 -8.10 -2.97
C PHE A 218 -12.44 -8.97 -1.72
N CYS A 219 -11.51 -8.63 -0.81
CA CYS A 219 -11.60 -8.95 0.60
C CYS A 219 -11.96 -7.67 1.37
N LEU A 220 -13.19 -7.59 1.89
CA LEU A 220 -13.62 -6.46 2.73
C LEU A 220 -13.15 -6.68 4.16
N THR A 221 -12.44 -5.72 4.73
CA THR A 221 -11.83 -5.82 6.07
C THR A 221 -12.31 -4.71 6.99
N LYS A 222 -12.26 -4.97 8.30
CA LYS A 222 -12.62 -4.01 9.36
C LYS A 222 -14.04 -3.46 9.22
N LEU A 223 -14.98 -4.32 8.84
CA LEU A 223 -16.40 -3.96 8.81
C LEU A 223 -16.91 -3.61 10.22
N ASP A 224 -16.40 -4.32 11.22
CA ASP A 224 -16.65 -4.16 12.66
C ASP A 224 -16.33 -2.76 13.20
N VAL A 225 -15.41 -2.03 12.55
CA VAL A 225 -15.07 -0.66 12.96
C VAL A 225 -16.23 0.31 12.72
N LEU A 226 -17.18 -0.02 11.84
CA LEU A 226 -18.34 0.81 11.56
C LEU A 226 -19.53 0.53 12.50
N ASP A 227 -19.45 -0.50 13.34
CA ASP A 227 -20.49 -0.88 14.29
C ASP A 227 -20.87 0.31 15.20
N GLY A 228 -22.16 0.53 15.39
CA GLY A 228 -22.71 1.58 16.27
C GLY A 228 -22.82 2.97 15.64
N LEU A 229 -22.32 3.18 14.42
CA LEU A 229 -22.58 4.42 13.68
C LEU A 229 -24.05 4.48 13.25
N ARG A 230 -24.69 5.65 13.43
CA ARG A 230 -26.10 5.85 13.02
C ARG A 230 -26.27 5.77 11.50
N GLU A 231 -25.32 6.35 10.78
CA GLU A 231 -25.29 6.42 9.31
C GLU A 231 -23.86 6.18 8.84
N VAL A 232 -23.73 5.55 7.67
CA VAL A 232 -22.45 5.35 6.97
C VAL A 232 -22.49 6.07 5.63
N LYS A 233 -21.32 6.51 5.14
CA LYS A 233 -21.21 7.23 3.87
C LYS A 233 -20.21 6.58 2.93
N LEU A 234 -20.54 6.61 1.64
CA LEU A 234 -19.70 6.15 0.53
C LEU A 234 -19.52 7.30 -0.45
N CYS A 235 -18.27 7.68 -0.76
CA CYS A 235 -18.06 8.69 -1.81
C CYS A 235 -18.28 8.06 -3.18
N VAL A 236 -19.23 8.56 -3.96
CA VAL A 236 -19.66 7.99 -5.25
C VAL A 236 -19.25 8.84 -6.46
N ALA A 237 -18.95 10.12 -6.23
CA ALA A 237 -18.46 11.06 -7.22
C ALA A 237 -17.64 12.16 -6.54
N TYR A 238 -16.93 12.94 -7.34
CA TYR A 238 -16.19 14.11 -6.90
C TYR A 238 -16.75 15.36 -7.58
N ARG A 239 -16.96 16.42 -6.80
CA ARG A 239 -17.18 17.77 -7.33
C ARG A 239 -15.84 18.47 -7.48
N MET A 240 -15.55 18.88 -8.70
CA MET A 240 -14.36 19.67 -9.04
C MET A 240 -14.57 21.14 -8.65
N PRO A 241 -13.49 21.95 -8.48
CA PRO A 241 -13.60 23.37 -8.17
C PRO A 241 -14.42 24.20 -9.17
N ASP A 242 -14.54 23.73 -10.42
CA ASP A 242 -15.35 24.34 -11.48
C ASP A 242 -16.83 23.92 -11.45
N GLY A 243 -17.25 23.15 -10.45
CA GLY A 243 -18.61 22.64 -10.27
C GLY A 243 -18.93 21.35 -11.04
N ARG A 244 -18.02 20.84 -11.89
CA ARG A 244 -18.26 19.56 -12.59
C ARG A 244 -18.24 18.39 -11.61
N GLU A 245 -19.17 17.45 -11.82
CA GLU A 245 -19.20 16.19 -11.09
C GLU A 245 -18.56 15.08 -11.93
N VAL A 246 -17.53 14.43 -11.40
CA VAL A 246 -16.76 13.39 -12.08
C VAL A 246 -16.74 12.10 -11.28
N THR A 247 -16.67 10.97 -11.98
CA THR A 247 -16.62 9.62 -11.40
C THR A 247 -15.26 8.95 -11.57
N THR A 248 -14.26 9.72 -12.01
CA THR A 248 -12.87 9.28 -12.15
C THR A 248 -11.95 10.16 -11.31
N THR A 249 -10.96 9.55 -10.67
CA THR A 249 -9.96 10.27 -9.89
C THR A 249 -9.09 11.18 -10.76
N PRO A 250 -8.62 12.33 -10.24
CA PRO A 250 -7.45 13.03 -10.76
C PRO A 250 -6.19 12.17 -10.65
N LEU A 251 -5.07 12.65 -11.21
CA LEU A 251 -3.78 11.93 -11.23
C LEU A 251 -2.79 12.54 -10.24
N ALA A 252 -2.11 13.62 -10.62
CA ALA A 252 -1.08 14.26 -9.81
C ALA A 252 -1.73 14.94 -8.60
N ALA A 253 -1.04 14.94 -7.45
CA ALA A 253 -1.58 15.42 -6.18
C ALA A 253 -2.14 16.84 -6.23
N ASP A 254 -1.57 17.72 -7.05
CA ASP A 254 -2.04 19.09 -7.21
C ASP A 254 -3.44 19.17 -7.86
N ASP A 255 -3.79 18.21 -8.72
CA ASP A 255 -5.10 18.13 -9.39
C ASP A 255 -6.24 17.74 -8.43
N TRP A 256 -5.90 17.21 -7.25
CA TRP A 256 -6.86 16.86 -6.21
C TRP A 256 -7.23 18.07 -5.35
N LYS A 257 -6.55 19.20 -5.51
CA LYS A 257 -6.76 20.38 -4.67
C LYS A 257 -8.15 20.98 -4.93
N GLY A 258 -8.95 21.07 -3.87
CA GLY A 258 -10.31 21.59 -3.95
C GLY A 258 -11.34 20.58 -4.48
N VAL A 259 -10.97 19.31 -4.61
CA VAL A 259 -11.94 18.24 -4.87
C VAL A 259 -12.79 17.99 -3.62
N GLU A 260 -14.11 17.98 -3.80
CA GLU A 260 -15.07 17.70 -2.74
C GLU A 260 -15.76 16.35 -2.98
N PRO A 261 -15.86 15.47 -1.97
CA PRO A 261 -16.55 14.20 -2.10
C PRO A 261 -18.07 14.39 -2.16
N ILE A 262 -18.72 13.64 -3.06
CA ILE A 262 -20.18 13.52 -3.12
C ILE A 262 -20.56 12.17 -2.54
N TYR A 263 -21.28 12.18 -1.43
CA TYR A 263 -21.61 10.99 -0.67
C TYR A 263 -23.00 10.44 -0.98
N GLU A 264 -23.10 9.12 -0.98
CA GLU A 264 -24.33 8.39 -0.69
C GLU A 264 -24.35 8.07 0.81
N THR A 265 -25.44 8.46 1.48
CA THR A 265 -25.65 8.17 2.91
C THR A 265 -26.58 6.99 3.07
N MET A 266 -26.20 6.02 3.90
CA MET A 266 -26.97 4.81 4.19
C MET A 266 -27.15 4.66 5.70
N PRO A 267 -28.20 3.96 6.17
CA PRO A 267 -28.32 3.59 7.56
C PRO A 267 -27.12 2.76 8.01
N GLY A 268 -26.58 3.05 9.20
CA GLY A 268 -25.61 2.17 9.86
C GLY A 268 -26.32 1.03 10.61
N TRP A 269 -25.60 0.37 11.51
CA TRP A 269 -26.08 -0.76 12.30
C TRP A 269 -25.61 -0.66 13.74
N SER A 270 -26.42 -1.16 14.68
CA SER A 270 -26.11 -1.14 16.11
C SER A 270 -25.64 -2.50 16.64
N GLU A 271 -26.05 -3.58 15.99
CA GLU A 271 -25.58 -4.93 16.29
C GLU A 271 -24.13 -5.10 15.87
N SER A 272 -23.36 -5.89 16.62
CA SER A 272 -21.95 -6.07 16.29
C SER A 272 -21.76 -7.03 15.13
N THR A 273 -20.89 -6.65 14.20
CA THR A 273 -20.35 -7.53 13.16
C THR A 273 -19.04 -8.19 13.59
N PHE A 274 -18.44 -7.76 14.71
CA PHE A 274 -17.17 -8.30 15.22
C PHE A 274 -17.24 -9.82 15.45
N GLY A 275 -16.28 -10.54 14.87
CA GLY A 275 -16.14 -11.99 15.02
C GLY A 275 -17.22 -12.85 14.32
N VAL A 276 -18.16 -12.25 13.57
CA VAL A 276 -19.19 -12.98 12.81
C VAL A 276 -18.55 -13.84 11.72
N LYS A 277 -18.82 -15.14 11.74
CA LYS A 277 -18.23 -16.13 10.80
C LYS A 277 -19.20 -16.69 9.77
N ASP A 278 -20.46 -16.27 9.82
CA ASP A 278 -21.47 -16.68 8.86
C ASP A 278 -22.20 -15.45 8.31
N ARG A 279 -22.39 -15.42 6.99
CA ARG A 279 -22.96 -14.26 6.30
C ARG A 279 -24.40 -13.96 6.75
N SER A 280 -25.16 -14.99 7.12
CA SER A 280 -26.54 -14.80 7.61
C SER A 280 -26.59 -14.14 9.00
N GLY A 281 -25.46 -14.13 9.72
CA GLY A 281 -25.31 -13.43 10.99
C GLY A 281 -25.03 -11.93 10.87
N LEU A 282 -24.81 -11.40 9.67
CA LEU A 282 -24.58 -9.96 9.48
C LEU A 282 -25.91 -9.17 9.48
N PRO A 283 -25.95 -7.98 10.10
CA PRO A 283 -27.11 -7.09 10.05
C PRO A 283 -27.45 -6.69 8.62
N GLN A 284 -28.75 -6.48 8.34
CA GLN A 284 -29.20 -6.14 6.98
C GLN A 284 -28.57 -4.85 6.45
N ALA A 285 -28.33 -3.85 7.31
CA ALA A 285 -27.65 -2.61 6.91
C ALA A 285 -26.19 -2.86 6.51
N ALA A 286 -25.47 -3.75 7.20
CA ALA A 286 -24.11 -4.16 6.83
C ALA A 286 -24.09 -4.95 5.51
N LEU A 287 -25.06 -5.84 5.31
CA LEU A 287 -25.22 -6.56 4.03
C LEU A 287 -25.54 -5.59 2.87
N ASN A 288 -26.37 -4.57 3.10
CA ASN A 288 -26.67 -3.55 2.11
C ASN A 288 -25.44 -2.69 1.79
N TYR A 289 -24.63 -2.36 2.79
CA TYR A 289 -23.36 -1.66 2.62
C TYR A 289 -22.39 -2.46 1.73
N ILE A 290 -22.20 -3.75 2.02
CA ILE A 290 -21.42 -4.68 1.20
C ILE A 290 -21.95 -4.70 -0.25
N LYS A 291 -23.25 -4.94 -0.41
CA LYS A 291 -23.90 -5.00 -1.73
C LYS A 291 -23.70 -3.70 -2.50
N ARG A 292 -23.79 -2.55 -1.83
CA ARG A 292 -23.64 -1.25 -2.49
C ARG A 292 -22.23 -1.03 -3.01
N ILE A 293 -21.21 -1.50 -2.30
CA ILE A 293 -19.82 -1.50 -2.80
C ILE A 293 -19.71 -2.35 -4.06
N GLU A 294 -20.28 -3.55 -4.09
CA GLU A 294 -20.28 -4.43 -5.26
C GLU A 294 -20.97 -3.76 -6.46
N GLU A 295 -22.13 -3.13 -6.26
CA GLU A 295 -22.85 -2.39 -7.31
C GLU A 295 -22.05 -1.21 -7.87
N LEU A 296 -21.41 -0.42 -7.00
CA LEU A 296 -20.65 0.76 -7.41
C LEU A 296 -19.34 0.41 -8.11
N THR A 297 -18.73 -0.73 -7.78
CA THR A 297 -17.41 -1.14 -8.29
C THR A 297 -17.49 -2.15 -9.43
N GLY A 298 -18.59 -2.90 -9.51
CA GLY A 298 -18.77 -4.02 -10.44
C GLY A 298 -17.95 -5.27 -10.10
N VAL A 299 -17.40 -5.36 -8.89
CA VAL A 299 -16.51 -6.44 -8.44
C VAL A 299 -17.09 -7.10 -7.18
N PRO A 300 -17.16 -8.43 -7.09
CA PRO A 300 -17.72 -9.13 -5.93
C PRO A 300 -16.83 -9.00 -4.69
N ILE A 301 -17.45 -9.07 -3.50
CA ILE A 301 -16.76 -9.23 -2.23
C ILE A 301 -16.79 -10.72 -1.86
N ASP A 302 -15.66 -11.38 -2.09
CA ASP A 302 -15.51 -12.83 -1.94
C ASP A 302 -15.02 -13.25 -0.55
N ILE A 303 -14.38 -12.34 0.17
CA ILE A 303 -13.91 -12.55 1.53
C ILE A 303 -14.33 -11.37 2.40
N ILE A 304 -14.78 -11.63 3.63
CA ILE A 304 -15.10 -10.60 4.62
C ILE A 304 -14.36 -10.90 5.91
N SER A 305 -13.52 -9.99 6.37
CA SER A 305 -12.89 -10.03 7.69
C SER A 305 -13.68 -9.15 8.67
N THR A 306 -14.01 -9.75 9.80
CA THR A 306 -14.84 -9.16 10.87
C THR A 306 -14.04 -8.98 12.16
N GLY A 307 -12.71 -9.05 12.10
CA GLY A 307 -11.85 -8.95 13.26
C GLY A 307 -10.39 -9.22 12.92
N PRO A 308 -9.47 -8.93 13.84
CA PRO A 308 -8.03 -9.07 13.62
C PRO A 308 -7.54 -10.52 13.64
N ASP A 309 -8.29 -11.47 14.23
CA ASP A 309 -7.87 -12.87 14.30
C ASP A 309 -8.04 -13.56 12.94
N ARG A 310 -7.14 -14.49 12.62
CA ARG A 310 -7.18 -15.26 11.37
C ARG A 310 -8.51 -15.99 11.17
N THR A 311 -9.14 -16.42 12.25
CA THR A 311 -10.40 -17.18 12.20
C THR A 311 -11.65 -16.29 12.18
N GLU A 312 -11.51 -14.98 12.29
CA GLU A 312 -12.59 -13.98 12.20
C GLU A 312 -12.75 -13.51 10.74
N THR A 313 -12.90 -14.48 9.85
CA THR A 313 -12.98 -14.26 8.40
C THR A 313 -13.98 -15.22 7.77
N MET A 314 -14.84 -14.69 6.91
CA MET A 314 -15.76 -15.42 6.05
C MET A 314 -15.17 -15.52 4.65
N ILE A 315 -14.89 -16.74 4.20
CA ILE A 315 -14.51 -17.03 2.81
C ILE A 315 -15.79 -17.45 2.09
N LEU A 316 -16.35 -16.55 1.28
CA LEU A 316 -17.56 -16.80 0.49
C LEU A 316 -17.21 -17.51 -0.83
N ARG A 317 -16.06 -17.14 -1.40
CA ARG A 317 -15.43 -17.80 -2.54
C ARG A 317 -13.91 -17.76 -2.36
N ASP A 318 -13.26 -18.92 -2.42
CA ASP A 318 -11.80 -19.00 -2.33
C ASP A 318 -11.17 -18.59 -3.67
N PRO A 319 -10.21 -17.65 -3.71
CA PRO A 319 -9.48 -17.29 -4.93
C PRO A 319 -8.77 -18.45 -5.63
N PHE A 320 -8.43 -19.53 -4.92
CA PHE A 320 -7.81 -20.73 -5.51
C PHE A 320 -8.84 -21.68 -6.15
N ASP A 321 -10.13 -21.50 -5.86
CA ASP A 321 -11.23 -22.31 -6.41
C ASP A 321 -11.97 -21.62 -7.58
N ALA A 322 -11.60 -20.37 -7.90
CA ALA A 322 -12.33 -19.48 -8.81
C ALA A 322 -12.15 -19.76 -10.31
#